data_AF-A0A0X3W371-F1
#
_entry.id   AF-A0A0X3W371-F1
#
_cell.length_a   1.000
_cell.length_b   1.000
_cell.length_c   1.000
_cell.angle_alpha   90.00
_cell.angle_beta   90.00
_cell.angle_gamma   90.00
#
_symmetry.space_group_name_H-M   'P 1'
#
loop_
_entity.id
_entity.type
_entity.pdbx_description
1 polymer ?
#
loop_
_entity_poly.entity_id
_entity_poly.type
_entity_poly.pdbx_seq_one_letter_code
_entity_poly.pdbx_strand_id
1 'polypeptide(L)'
;MAKTDGQAQQTARSDAPRAETTLGYEQARDELVEVVRRLEAGGTSLEESLALWERGEELAKVCRRWLEGARARLDAALADETDADGEGDGGGAEGAERPAEG
;
A
#
# COMPACT_ATOMS: atom_id res chain seq x y z
N MET A 1 13.68 -20.47 39.56
CA MET A 1 14.27 -19.30 38.87
C MET A 1 14.52 -19.65 37.40
N ALA A 2 14.17 -18.71 36.50
CA ALA A 2 14.50 -18.60 35.07
C ALA A 2 13.86 -19.67 34.13
N LYS A 3 13.14 -19.34 33.05
CA LYS A 3 13.19 -18.16 32.16
C LYS A 3 11.78 -17.82 31.62
N THR A 4 11.36 -16.58 31.84
CA THR A 4 10.36 -15.89 31.02
C THR A 4 11.08 -15.32 29.78
N ASP A 5 10.31 -14.81 28.82
CA ASP A 5 10.73 -13.88 27.76
C ASP A 5 11.02 -14.48 26.38
N GLY A 6 10.01 -15.15 25.81
CA GLY A 6 9.90 -15.45 24.37
C GLY A 6 8.88 -14.58 23.63
N GLN A 7 8.37 -13.51 24.26
CA GLN A 7 7.21 -12.76 23.80
C GLN A 7 7.49 -11.25 23.82
N ALA A 8 8.53 -10.81 23.09
CA ALA A 8 8.87 -9.39 23.01
C ALA A 8 9.37 -8.93 21.62
N GLN A 9 9.37 -9.78 20.60
CA GLN A 9 9.98 -9.44 19.30
C GLN A 9 8.99 -9.30 18.13
N GLN A 10 7.68 -9.31 18.39
CA GLN A 10 6.65 -9.23 17.35
C GLN A 10 5.72 -8.04 17.53
N THR A 11 6.28 -6.85 17.79
CA THR A 11 5.55 -5.57 17.72
C THR A 11 6.32 -4.48 16.98
N ALA A 12 7.49 -4.79 16.39
CA ALA A 12 8.41 -3.80 15.82
C ALA A 12 8.70 -4.05 14.33
N ARG A 13 7.66 -3.97 13.49
CA ARG A 13 7.86 -3.66 12.05
C ARG A 13 6.71 -2.85 11.44
N SER A 14 6.03 -2.07 12.27
CA SER A 14 5.04 -1.08 11.83
C SER A 14 5.68 0.30 11.80
N ASP A 15 6.68 0.50 10.95
CA ASP A 15 7.15 1.85 10.61
C ASP A 15 6.68 2.18 9.18
N ALA A 16 5.45 2.69 9.11
CA ALA A 16 4.97 3.49 7.99
C ALA A 16 4.99 4.95 8.45
N PRO A 17 5.29 5.92 7.56
CA PRO A 17 5.76 7.23 7.96
C PRO A 17 4.76 7.95 8.86
N ARG A 18 5.29 8.47 9.97
CA ARG A 18 4.62 9.40 10.88
C ARG A 18 4.31 10.70 10.14
N ALA A 19 3.08 10.85 9.67
CA ALA A 19 2.53 12.12 9.21
C ALA A 19 1.07 12.25 9.67
N GLU A 20 0.88 13.15 10.65
CA GLU A 20 -0.33 13.92 10.97
C GLU A 20 -1.67 13.19 11.09
N THR A 21 -2.17 13.02 12.33
CA THR A 21 -3.60 12.89 12.77
C THR A 21 -4.59 12.04 11.94
N THR A 22 -4.13 11.31 10.95
CA THR A 22 -4.95 10.60 9.95
C THR A 22 -5.14 9.18 10.44
N LEU A 23 -6.40 8.70 10.43
CA LEU A 23 -6.72 7.32 10.81
C LEU A 23 -5.80 6.32 10.09
N GLY A 24 -5.27 5.36 10.84
CA GLY A 24 -4.57 4.20 10.26
C GLY A 24 -5.52 3.34 9.42
N TYR A 25 -4.97 2.55 8.49
CA TYR A 25 -5.77 1.71 7.57
C TYR A 25 -6.74 0.78 8.30
N GLU A 26 -6.27 0.01 9.29
CA GLU A 26 -7.11 -0.95 10.01
C GLU A 26 -8.23 -0.25 10.78
N GLN A 27 -7.92 0.86 11.45
CA GLN A 27 -8.90 1.69 12.13
C GLN A 27 -9.97 2.20 11.15
N ALA A 28 -9.55 2.70 9.98
CA ALA A 28 -10.47 3.25 8.98
C ALA A 28 -11.37 2.17 8.38
N ARG A 29 -10.81 0.97 8.14
CA ARG A 29 -11.54 -0.20 7.67
C ARG A 29 -12.57 -0.65 8.70
N ASP A 30 -12.17 -0.76 9.96
CA ASP A 30 -13.06 -1.24 11.02
C ASP A 30 -14.21 -0.27 11.27
N GLU A 31 -13.94 1.04 11.23
CA GLU A 31 -14.99 2.05 11.29
C GLU A 31 -15.93 1.99 10.07
N LEU A 32 -15.39 1.76 8.87
CA LEU A 32 -16.19 1.60 7.65
C LEU A 32 -17.12 0.39 7.74
N VAL A 33 -16.64 -0.73 8.30
CA VAL A 33 -17.45 -1.93 8.53
C VAL A 33 -18.62 -1.62 9.47
N GLU A 34 -18.39 -0.88 10.55
CA GLU A 34 -19.47 -0.49 11.47
C GLU A 34 -20.48 0.47 10.81
N VAL A 35 -20.02 1.40 9.97
CA VAL A 35 -20.90 2.28 9.19
C VAL A 35 -21.80 1.47 8.24
N VAL A 36 -21.21 0.54 7.48
CA VAL A 36 -21.97 -0.34 6.57
C VAL A 36 -22.96 -1.18 7.35
N ARG A 37 -22.55 -1.77 8.48
CA ARG A 37 -23.44 -2.57 9.33
C ARG A 37 -24.66 -1.77 9.81
N ARG A 38 -24.46 -0.49 10.17
CA ARG A 38 -25.56 0.40 10.59
C ARG A 38 -26.49 0.73 9.43
N LEU A 39 -25.95 1.00 8.23
CA LEU A 39 -26.75 1.23 7.03
C LEU A 39 -27.59 -0.01 6.65
N GLU A 40 -26.99 -1.20 6.72
CA GLU A 40 -27.65 -2.48 6.41
C GLU A 40 -28.71 -2.88 7.44
N ALA A 41 -28.49 -2.58 8.72
CA ALA A 41 -29.48 -2.81 9.77
C ALA A 41 -30.76 -1.98 9.54
N GLY A 42 -30.65 -0.84 8.87
CA GLY A 42 -31.74 0.11 8.68
C GLY A 42 -32.25 0.67 10.01
N GLY A 43 -33.48 1.18 10.02
CA GLY A 43 -34.09 1.76 11.22
C GLY A 43 -33.56 3.14 11.62
N THR A 44 -32.67 3.72 10.81
CA THR A 44 -32.19 5.11 10.94
C THR A 44 -33.08 6.05 10.14
N SER A 45 -33.15 7.31 10.55
CA SER A 45 -33.78 8.36 9.75
C SER A 45 -33.01 8.59 8.43
N LEU A 46 -33.62 9.31 7.50
CA LEU A 46 -32.97 9.67 6.24
C LEU A 46 -31.70 10.50 6.48
N GLU A 47 -31.77 11.49 7.38
CA GLU A 47 -30.65 12.36 7.71
C GLU A 47 -29.48 11.58 8.32
N GLU A 48 -29.77 10.65 9.22
CA GLU A 48 -28.75 9.74 9.78
C GLU A 48 -28.17 8.81 8.74
N SER A 49 -29.00 8.29 7.83
CA SER A 49 -28.54 7.42 6.72
C SER A 49 -27.60 8.17 5.77
N LEU A 50 -27.89 9.44 5.49
CA LEU A 50 -27.02 10.30 4.68
C LEU A 50 -25.69 10.59 5.40
N ALA A 51 -25.73 10.95 6.68
CA ALA A 51 -24.53 11.19 7.48
C ALA A 51 -23.63 9.93 7.55
N LEU A 52 -24.23 8.74 7.72
CA LEU A 52 -23.51 7.47 7.68
C LEU A 52 -22.87 7.22 6.30
N TRP A 53 -23.59 7.48 5.22
CA TRP A 53 -23.07 7.33 3.87
C TRP A 53 -21.88 8.26 3.62
N GLU A 54 -21.99 9.55 3.96
CA GLU A 54 -20.91 10.52 3.81
C GLU A 54 -19.66 10.10 4.60
N ARG A 55 -19.85 9.64 5.84
CA ARG A 55 -18.76 9.10 6.65
C ARG A 55 -18.12 7.88 6.01
N GLY A 56 -18.93 6.96 5.46
CA GLY A 56 -18.44 5.80 4.72
C GLY A 56 -17.58 6.19 3.53
N GLU A 57 -17.98 7.21 2.77
CA GLU A 57 -17.22 7.73 1.64
C GLU A 57 -15.86 8.33 2.05
N GLU A 58 -15.82 9.06 3.17
CA GLU A 58 -14.57 9.57 3.73
C GLU A 58 -13.61 8.44 4.13
N LEU A 59 -14.12 7.43 4.83
CA LEU A 59 -13.34 6.28 5.28
C LEU A 59 -12.83 5.45 4.09
N ALA A 60 -13.65 5.26 3.06
CA ALA A 60 -13.24 4.59 1.83
C ALA A 60 -12.12 5.35 1.12
N LYS A 61 -12.17 6.69 1.08
CA LYS A 61 -11.08 7.53 0.54
C LYS A 61 -9.79 7.36 1.34
N VAL A 62 -9.86 7.31 2.67
CA VAL A 62 -8.70 7.04 3.53
C VAL A 62 -8.10 5.67 3.21
N CYS A 63 -8.93 4.63 3.15
CA CYS A 63 -8.47 3.27 2.85
C CYS A 63 -7.77 3.20 1.49
N ARG A 64 -8.33 3.82 0.45
CA ARG A 64 -7.72 3.86 -0.89
C ARG A 64 -6.34 4.52 -0.88
N ARG A 65 -6.20 5.67 -0.22
CA ARG A 65 -4.89 6.35 -0.12
C ARG A 65 -3.82 5.48 0.52
N TRP A 66 -4.17 4.73 1.56
CA TRP A 66 -3.25 3.79 2.20
C TRP A 66 -2.82 2.67 1.25
N LEU A 67 -3.76 2.06 0.53
CA LEU A 67 -3.49 0.98 -0.42
C LEU A 67 -2.67 1.45 -1.62
N GLU A 68 -2.99 2.60 -2.19
CA GLU A 68 -2.25 3.23 -3.28
C GLU A 68 -0.81 3.54 -2.85
N GLY A 69 -0.63 4.13 -1.66
CA GLY A 69 0.70 4.40 -1.12
C GLY A 69 1.51 3.15 -0.79
N ALA A 70 0.86 2.04 -0.41
CA ALA A 70 1.52 0.75 -0.24
C ALA A 70 1.92 0.16 -1.60
N ARG A 71 1.05 0.26 -2.60
CA ARG A 71 1.32 -0.22 -3.97
C ARG A 71 2.51 0.50 -4.59
N ALA A 72 2.55 1.83 -4.50
CA ALA A 72 3.65 2.62 -5.04
C ALA A 72 5.01 2.25 -4.41
N ARG A 73 5.03 1.93 -3.11
CA ARG A 73 6.24 1.45 -2.42
C ARG A 73 6.71 0.08 -2.92
N LEU A 74 5.78 -0.83 -3.18
CA LEU A 74 6.09 -2.14 -3.76
C LEU A 74 6.63 -2.00 -5.19
N ASP A 75 5.97 -1.18 -6.01
CA ASP A 75 6.38 -0.97 -7.41
C ASP A 75 7.79 -0.32 -7.47
N ALA A 76 8.11 0.62 -6.58
CA ALA A 76 9.45 1.21 -6.47
C ALA A 76 10.51 0.17 -6.07
N ALA A 77 10.23 -0.65 -5.05
CA ALA A 77 11.16 -1.69 -4.61
C ALA A 77 11.43 -2.73 -5.71
N LEU A 78 10.44 -3.07 -6.54
CA LEU A 78 10.61 -4.00 -7.66
C LEU A 78 11.42 -3.41 -8.81
N ALA A 79 11.30 -2.10 -9.06
CA ALA A 79 12.09 -1.40 -10.07
C ALA A 79 13.58 -1.36 -9.68
N ASP A 80 13.89 -1.03 -8.43
CA ASP A 80 15.26 -0.99 -7.91
C ASP A 80 15.98 -2.34 -8.05
N GLU A 81 15.28 -3.46 -7.83
CA GLU A 81 15.83 -4.81 -8.01
C GLU A 81 16.08 -5.15 -9.50
N THR A 82 15.21 -4.68 -10.40
CA THR A 82 15.33 -4.95 -11.85
C THR A 82 16.50 -4.18 -12.48
N ASP A 83 16.75 -2.95 -12.03
CA ASP A 83 17.88 -2.15 -12.49
C ASP A 83 19.23 -2.68 -11.97
N ALA A 84 19.24 -3.41 -10.84
CA ALA A 84 20.45 -4.02 -10.29
C ALA A 84 20.93 -5.26 -11.05
N ASP A 85 20.02 -5.99 -11.71
CA ASP A 85 20.34 -7.19 -12.51
C ASP A 85 20.65 -6.88 -14.00
N GLY A 86 20.47 -5.63 -14.43
CA GLY A 86 20.67 -5.19 -15.83
C GLY A 86 22.09 -4.76 -16.21
N GLU A 87 23.03 -4.65 -15.27
CA GLU A 87 24.40 -4.15 -15.51
C GLU A 87 25.43 -5.30 -15.50
N GLY A 88 25.23 -6.30 -16.36
CA GLY A 88 26.03 -7.53 -16.32
C GLY A 88 26.00 -8.46 -17.53
N ASP A 89 26.08 -7.94 -18.77
CA ASP A 89 26.67 -8.63 -19.95
C ASP A 89 26.80 -7.58 -21.08
N GLY A 90 27.97 -7.08 -21.46
CA GLY A 90 29.11 -7.84 -21.97
C GLY A 90 29.27 -7.53 -23.46
N GLY A 91 30.02 -6.46 -23.76
CA GLY A 91 30.37 -6.10 -25.15
C GLY A 91 31.14 -7.21 -25.87
N GLY A 92 30.85 -7.36 -27.16
CA GLY A 92 31.51 -8.32 -28.06
C GLY A 92 31.53 -7.84 -29.51
N ALA A 93 32.48 -6.94 -29.79
CA ALA A 93 33.29 -6.78 -31.01
C ALA A 93 32.70 -6.99 -32.42
N GLU A 94 32.73 -5.90 -33.19
CA GLU A 94 33.55 -5.71 -34.40
C GLU A 94 33.43 -6.72 -35.57
N GLY A 95 32.89 -6.22 -36.68
CA GLY A 95 33.06 -6.76 -38.03
C GLY A 95 33.00 -5.65 -39.07
N ALA A 96 34.16 -5.06 -39.38
CA ALA A 96 34.44 -4.37 -40.65
C ALA A 96 34.21 -5.36 -41.84
N GLU A 97 33.97 -5.02 -43.11
CA GLU A 97 34.39 -3.90 -43.95
C GLU A 97 33.63 -3.95 -45.32
N ARG A 98 32.85 -2.90 -45.66
CA ARG A 98 32.67 -2.14 -46.94
C ARG A 98 32.42 -2.87 -48.32
N PRO A 99 32.31 -2.14 -49.47
CA PRO A 99 31.07 -2.02 -50.27
C PRO A 99 31.19 -2.54 -51.73
N ALA A 100 30.10 -2.59 -52.51
CA ALA A 100 30.20 -2.57 -53.97
C ALA A 100 28.93 -2.01 -54.62
N GLU A 101 29.10 -0.91 -55.34
CA GLU A 101 28.19 -0.36 -56.34
C GLU A 101 28.02 -1.33 -57.51
N GLY A 102 26.85 -1.29 -58.16
CA GLY A 102 26.54 -1.99 -59.41
C GLY A 102 25.13 -1.69 -59.87
#